data_AF-A0A356U7G0-F1
#
_entry.id   AF-A0A356U7G0-F1
#
_cell.length_a   1.000
_cell.length_b   1.000
_cell.length_c   1.000
_cell.angle_alpha   90.00
_cell.angle_beta   90.00
_cell.angle_gamma   90.00
#
_symmetry.space_group_name_H-M   'P 1'
#
loop_
_entity.id
_entity.type
_entity.pdbx_description
1 polymer ?
#
loop_
_entity_poly.entity_id
_entity_poly.type
_entity_poly.pdbx_seq_one_letter_code
_entity_poly.pdbx_strand_id
1 'polypeptide(L)'
;MYNKRQDIITTSVTNLDLHDISRVARTYNVEGFFVVHPSPSQHRLIKEIVSYWQEGYGGSYNPDRKEAFNRLRTVENLQEVLNTIQDETGQKPDTIATDA
;
A
#
# COMPACT_ATOMS: atom_id res chain seq x y z
N MET A 1 -9.31 -12.42 1.53
CA MET A 1 -10.37 -12.05 0.58
C MET A 1 -11.17 -13.28 0.23
N TYR A 2 -12.48 -13.16 -0.01
CA TYR A 2 -13.29 -14.25 -0.52
C TYR A 2 -13.46 -14.13 -2.04
N ASN A 3 -13.39 -15.25 -2.76
CA ASN A 3 -13.76 -15.28 -4.18
C ASN A 3 -15.29 -15.40 -4.35
N LYS A 4 -15.79 -15.44 -5.59
CA LYS A 4 -17.23 -15.61 -5.89
C LYS A 4 -17.84 -16.92 -5.37
N ARG A 5 -17.02 -17.87 -4.94
CA ARG A 5 -17.42 -19.15 -4.34
C ARG A 5 -17.24 -19.18 -2.81
N GLN A 6 -16.94 -18.04 -2.17
CA GLN A 6 -16.67 -17.94 -0.73
C GLN A 6 -15.41 -18.68 -0.27
N ASP A 7 -14.48 -18.97 -1.17
CA ASP A 7 -13.17 -19.51 -0.79
C ASP A 7 -12.25 -18.36 -0.36
N ILE A 8 -11.44 -18.58 0.68
CA ILE A 8 -10.35 -17.66 1.03
C ILE A 8 -9.29 -17.71 -0.07
N ILE A 9 -9.02 -16.56 -0.66
CA ILE A 9 -8.01 -16.38 -1.71
C ILE A 9 -7.08 -15.20 -1.43
N THR A 10 -5.96 -15.20 -2.15
CA THR A 10 -5.02 -14.09 -2.27
C THR A 10 -5.09 -13.53 -3.68
N THR A 11 -5.42 -12.25 -3.82
CA THR A 11 -5.56 -11.57 -5.11
C THR A 11 -4.28 -10.83 -5.47
N SER A 12 -3.91 -10.81 -6.76
CA SER A 12 -2.79 -10.02 -7.25
C SER A 12 -2.99 -8.52 -7.00
N VAL A 13 -1.90 -7.81 -6.77
CA VAL A 13 -1.90 -6.34 -6.72
C VAL A 13 -1.98 -5.79 -8.14
N THR A 14 -2.83 -4.79 -8.35
CA THR A 14 -2.87 -4.07 -9.63
C THR A 14 -1.99 -2.82 -9.54
N ASN A 15 -1.24 -2.54 -10.61
CA ASN A 15 -0.40 -1.34 -10.66
C ASN A 15 -1.24 -0.04 -10.57
N LEU A 16 -2.46 -0.06 -11.11
CA LEU A 16 -3.35 1.10 -11.10
C LEU A 16 -3.76 1.49 -9.66
N ASP A 17 -4.13 0.51 -8.82
CA ASP A 17 -4.51 0.76 -7.43
C ASP A 17 -3.37 1.41 -6.64
N LEU A 18 -2.11 0.98 -6.88
CA LEU A 18 -0.94 1.59 -6.26
C LEU A 18 -0.85 3.08 -6.58
N HIS A 19 -1.06 3.45 -7.83
CA HIS A 19 -1.03 4.84 -8.26
C HIS A 19 -2.20 5.66 -7.71
N ASP A 20 -3.42 5.17 -7.84
CA ASP A 20 -4.60 5.95 -7.52
C ASP A 20 -4.76 6.13 -6.01
N ILE A 21 -4.56 5.08 -5.22
CA ILE A 21 -4.67 5.20 -3.76
C ILE A 21 -3.51 6.02 -3.19
N SER A 22 -2.29 5.89 -3.73
CA SER A 22 -1.16 6.75 -3.31
C SER A 22 -1.46 8.24 -3.54
N ARG A 23 -2.10 8.58 -4.68
CA ARG A 23 -2.52 9.95 -4.97
C ARG A 23 -3.59 10.43 -4.00
N VAL A 24 -4.61 9.61 -3.72
CA VAL A 24 -5.67 9.96 -2.75
C VAL A 24 -5.09 10.16 -1.35
N ALA A 25 -4.22 9.24 -0.90
CA ALA A 25 -3.52 9.35 0.37
C ALA A 25 -2.71 10.65 0.47
N ARG A 26 -2.03 11.04 -0.63
CA ARG A 26 -1.34 12.33 -0.73
C ARG A 26 -2.27 13.53 -0.67
N THR A 27 -3.38 13.49 -1.40
CA THR A 27 -4.35 14.60 -1.48
C THR A 27 -4.96 14.90 -0.11
N TYR A 28 -5.37 13.88 0.62
CA TYR A 28 -6.02 14.03 1.93
C TYR A 28 -5.04 14.01 3.12
N ASN A 29 -3.73 14.05 2.84
CA ASN A 29 -2.68 14.01 3.84
C ASN A 29 -2.79 12.84 4.83
N VAL A 30 -3.15 11.66 4.32
CA VAL A 30 -3.14 10.41 5.09
C VAL A 30 -1.68 10.09 5.46
N GLU A 31 -1.43 9.58 6.67
CA GLU A 31 -0.06 9.35 7.14
C GLU A 31 0.64 8.16 6.48
N GLY A 32 -0.12 7.14 6.07
CA GLY A 32 0.43 5.94 5.43
C GLY A 32 -0.60 5.20 4.58
N PHE A 33 -0.12 4.54 3.52
CA PHE A 33 -0.88 3.63 2.69
C PHE A 33 -0.20 2.25 2.69
N PHE A 34 -0.81 1.28 3.37
CA PHE A 34 -0.28 -0.08 3.48
C PHE A 34 -0.87 -1.00 2.41
N VAL A 35 -0.01 -1.60 1.60
CA VAL A 35 -0.35 -2.68 0.68
C VAL A 35 -0.05 -4.00 1.38
N VAL A 36 -1.11 -4.72 1.76
CA VAL A 36 -1.02 -5.98 2.51
C VAL A 36 -1.05 -7.16 1.55
N HIS A 37 0.03 -7.93 1.48
CA HIS A 37 0.07 -9.11 0.62
C HIS A 37 1.05 -10.18 1.15
N PRO A 38 0.66 -11.46 1.28
CA PRO A 38 1.54 -12.50 1.84
C PRO A 38 2.56 -13.08 0.85
N SER A 39 2.73 -12.50 -0.34
CA SER A 39 3.50 -13.12 -1.42
C SER A 39 4.79 -12.36 -1.68
N PRO A 40 5.97 -13.00 -1.51
CA PRO A 40 7.24 -12.37 -1.77
C PRO A 40 7.41 -11.88 -3.22
N SER A 41 6.78 -12.55 -4.20
CA SER A 41 6.84 -12.11 -5.60
C SER A 41 6.07 -10.81 -5.83
N GLN A 42 4.93 -10.64 -5.16
CA GLN A 42 4.14 -9.40 -5.21
C GLN A 42 4.88 -8.25 -4.50
N HIS A 43 5.54 -8.52 -3.36
CA HIS A 43 6.41 -7.54 -2.71
C HIS A 43 7.55 -7.08 -3.62
N ARG A 44 8.20 -8.00 -4.34
CA ARG A 44 9.24 -7.65 -5.33
C ARG A 44 8.69 -6.76 -6.45
N LEU A 45 7.54 -7.11 -7.01
CA LEU A 45 6.88 -6.31 -8.05
C LEU A 45 6.56 -4.89 -7.56
N ILE A 46 5.97 -4.77 -6.36
CA ILE A 46 5.65 -3.46 -5.78
C ILE A 46 6.93 -2.66 -5.56
N LYS A 47 7.99 -3.28 -5.03
CA LYS A 47 9.29 -2.62 -4.82
C LYS A 47 9.89 -2.10 -6.12
N GLU A 48 9.87 -2.88 -7.20
CA GLU A 48 10.34 -2.45 -8.52
C GLU A 48 9.56 -1.23 -9.03
N ILE A 49 8.23 -1.24 -8.90
CA ILE A 49 7.36 -0.11 -9.27
C ILE A 49 7.71 1.13 -8.44
N VAL A 50 7.79 0.98 -7.12
CA VAL A 50 8.07 2.08 -6.18
C VAL A 50 9.46 2.69 -6.47
N SER A 51 10.50 1.86 -6.62
CA SER A 51 11.86 2.32 -6.93
C SER A 51 11.90 3.10 -8.26
N TYR A 52 11.16 2.66 -9.28
CA TYR A 52 11.08 3.39 -10.55
C TYR A 52 10.53 4.82 -10.38
N TRP A 53 9.53 5.01 -9.51
CA TRP A 53 8.89 6.30 -9.26
C TRP A 53 9.57 7.16 -8.20
N GLN A 54 10.32 6.57 -7.27
CA GLN A 54 11.03 7.31 -6.22
C GLN A 54 12.47 7.65 -6.60
N GLU A 55 13.17 6.72 -7.23
CA GLU A 55 14.62 6.80 -7.49
C GLU A 55 14.93 6.83 -8.98
N GLY A 56 14.09 6.18 -9.79
CA GLY A 56 14.25 6.07 -11.23
C GLY A 56 13.79 7.30 -12.03
N TYR A 57 13.86 7.16 -13.36
CA TYR A 57 13.49 8.21 -14.31
C TYR A 57 12.06 8.74 -14.09
N GLY A 58 11.14 7.86 -13.70
CA GLY A 58 9.74 8.24 -13.45
C GLY A 58 9.62 9.34 -12.39
N GLY A 59 10.46 9.31 -11.36
CA GLY A 59 10.47 10.31 -10.29
C GLY A 59 11.05 11.66 -10.71
N SER A 60 12.04 11.66 -11.60
CA SER A 60 12.60 12.89 -12.19
C SER A 60 11.63 13.54 -13.18
N TYR A 61 10.86 12.73 -13.91
CA TYR A 61 9.88 13.21 -14.88
C TYR A 61 8.60 13.74 -14.21
N ASN A 62 8.14 13.10 -13.13
CA ASN A 62 6.91 13.51 -12.43
C ASN A 62 7.12 13.54 -10.89
N PRO A 63 7.53 14.71 -10.35
CA PRO A 63 7.75 14.90 -8.92
C PRO A 63 6.51 14.63 -8.06
N ASP A 64 5.31 14.98 -8.53
CA ASP A 64 4.06 14.76 -7.79
C ASP A 64 3.78 13.27 -7.59
N ARG A 65 4.07 12.47 -8.62
CA ARG A 65 3.94 11.01 -8.54
C ARG A 65 4.95 10.44 -7.57
N LYS A 66 6.20 10.91 -7.60
CA LYS A 66 7.22 10.54 -6.59
C LYS A 66 6.72 10.83 -5.17
N GLU A 67 6.18 12.03 -4.93
CA GLU A 67 5.66 12.41 -3.62
C GLU A 67 4.49 11.53 -3.17
N ALA A 68 3.61 11.14 -4.10
CA ALA A 68 2.49 10.26 -3.79
C ALA A 68 2.95 8.89 -3.27
N PHE A 69 4.00 8.31 -3.88
CA PHE A 69 4.54 7.01 -3.46
C PHE A 69 5.26 7.03 -2.10
N ASN A 70 5.63 8.19 -1.56
CA ASN A 70 6.35 8.28 -0.28
C ASN A 70 5.58 7.73 0.92
N ARG A 71 4.25 7.64 0.82
CA ARG A 71 3.37 7.10 1.87
C ARG A 71 3.15 5.60 1.76
N LEU A 72 3.53 4.98 0.64
CA LEU A 72 3.27 3.57 0.37
C LEU A 72 4.22 2.69 1.17
N ARG A 73 3.65 1.70 1.88
CA ARG A 73 4.38 0.69 2.65
C ARG A 73 3.83 -0.70 2.30
N THR A 74 4.68 -1.72 2.27
CA THR A 74 4.27 -3.11 2.03
C THR A 74 4.44 -3.94 3.29
N VAL A 75 3.45 -4.76 3.62
CA VAL A 75 3.48 -5.69 4.77
C VAL A 75 2.89 -7.05 4.37
N GLU A 76 3.15 -8.10 5.14
CA GLU A 76 2.69 -9.45 4.79
C GLU A 76 1.24 -9.70 5.20
N ASN A 77 0.79 -9.07 6.29
CA ASN A 77 -0.52 -9.30 6.89
C ASN A 77 -1.05 -8.06 7.64
N LEU A 78 -2.33 -8.09 8.02
CA LEU A 78 -2.97 -6.99 8.73
C LEU A 78 -2.36 -6.76 10.13
N GLN A 79 -1.89 -7.82 10.80
CA GLN A 79 -1.31 -7.71 12.14
C GLN A 79 -0.05 -6.84 12.13
N GLU A 80 0.78 -6.94 11.09
CA GLU A 80 1.94 -6.07 10.91
C GLU A 80 1.54 -4.60 10.77
N VAL A 81 0.43 -4.27 10.10
CA VAL A 81 -0.07 -2.89 10.02
C VAL A 81 -0.42 -2.37 11.41
N LEU A 82 -1.19 -3.15 12.17
CA LEU A 82 -1.64 -2.77 13.51
C LEU A 82 -0.45 -2.55 14.45
N ASN A 83 0.53 -3.47 14.42
CA ASN A 83 1.75 -3.36 15.21
C ASN A 83 2.57 -2.13 14.79
N THR A 84 2.76 -1.91 13.48
CA THR A 84 3.51 -0.76 12.96
C THR A 84 2.90 0.56 13.43
N ILE A 85 1.59 0.72 13.33
CA ILE A 85 0.91 1.94 13.78
C ILE A 85 1.02 2.10 15.30
N GLN A 86 0.87 1.01 16.06
CA GLN A 86 1.02 1.05 17.51
C GLN A 86 2.44 1.44 17.94
N ASP A 87 3.46 0.91 17.27
CA ASP A 87 4.85 1.22 17.56
C ASP A 87 5.21 2.67 17.19
N GLU A 88 4.64 3.20 16.09
CA GLU A 88 4.88 4.58 15.64
C GLU A 88 4.14 5.64 16.48
N THR A 89 2.94 5.31 16.97
CA THR A 89 2.06 6.29 17.64
C THR A 89 1.93 6.08 19.16
N GLY A 90 2.38 4.92 19.66
CA GLY A 90 2.13 4.47 21.04
C GLY A 90 0.69 4.05 21.31
N GLN A 91 -0.19 4.04 20.30
CA GLN A 91 -1.61 3.77 20.45
C GLN A 91 -2.09 2.71 19.46
N LYS A 92 -2.94 1.80 19.92
CA LYS A 92 -3.56 0.81 19.04
C LYS A 92 -4.56 1.54 18.13
N PRO A 93 -4.51 1.34 16.79
CA PRO A 93 -5.45 1.99 15.89
C PRO A 93 -6.84 1.37 16.00
N ASP A 94 -7.86 2.21 15.85
CA ASP A 94 -9.23 1.76 15.54
C ASP A 94 -9.29 1.26 14.10
N THR A 95 -10.00 0.14 13.89
CA THR A 95 -10.15 -0.47 12.56
C THR A 95 -11.58 -0.28 12.06
N ILE A 96 -11.71 0.35 10.89
CA ILE A 96 -12.98 0.56 10.20
C ILE A 96 -13.02 -0.38 9.00
N ALA A 97 -14.00 -1.29 8.98
CA ALA A 97 -14.25 -2.14 7.81
C ALA A 97 -15.15 -1.40 6.81
N THR A 98 -14.83 -1.51 5.52
CA THR A 98 -15.64 -0.97 4.43
C THR A 98 -16.15 -2.11 3.55
N ASP A 99 -17.37 -1.98 3.05
CA ASP A 99 -18.02 -2.91 2.11
C ASP A 99 -18.91 -2.11 1.15
N ALA A 100 -19.27 -2.68 0.00
CA ALA A 100 -20.03 -2.02 -1.06
C ALA A 100 -21.40 -2.67 -1.30
#